data_AF-A0A087YGJ2-F1
#
_entry.id   AF-A0A087YGJ2-F1
#
_cell.length_a   1.000
_cell.length_b   1.000
_cell.length_c   1.000
_cell.angle_alpha   90.00
_cell.angle_beta   90.00
_cell.angle_gamma   90.00
#
_symmetry.space_group_name_H-M   'P 1'
#
loop_
_entity.id
_entity.type
_entity.pdbx_description
1 polymer ?
#
loop_
_entity_poly.entity_id
_entity_poly.type
_entity_poly.pdbx_seq_one_letter_code
_entity_poly.pdbx_strand_id
1 'polypeptide(L)'
;GPDGKCEVPTDPAYPVCAEKVEFLRARWQSDPCYAFYGVDGSTCSILVYLSQVEDFCPTQPGRDHTAASWRHKTPSYTKFGGSQAFIRDSLSPLYEAISSSSSSPVVKFIRSRVERMSGSWIWAGRGMKPYRSKTASPQMKVLLYLGALAGDAGQRFEAMVDRGGPLGELVQWADLSACLTILGHNLTFSTSQRQLHRLIGAAPGQGSCPIQRPLTFDLIYTDYHGLAHLHRAMGLAFQHYQCRFRILDSFGTEPAFNLASYAHLHGYKTLWGSWGLQPRQYMTMFPHTPDNSFLGFVGEDAVKTKEEFKPESYKKDNIAVIYGKQEYMWQGKSDYLEVISQKLEIHATVYQPPGRASSLPSFIKNHGLLTQENFLQLLRRAKVFVGLGFPYEGPAPVEAVALGCMFLQPRFDPPHSSHNDGFYKGKPTTRQISSQHPYAERFVGKPFVWTVDVTNGTDVREAVESILKTQVRPFTPPEFTCVGMLERMRRYVTQQNFCGNSTAVWDPEPVLTVLLGPLGQSCVDVCRRSALTCDPALFHRLNTPDTFTRIGLGCSSTVQEVNHLFPSYSPWGRLCGLQQEPLLFSCAGLDSSHRRLCPCRSRYE
;
A
#
# COMPACT_ATOMS: atom_id res chain seq x y z
N GLY A 1 9.26 -53.39 -5.89
CA GLY A 1 10.63 -53.78 -6.29
C GLY A 1 11.10 -52.89 -7.42
N PRO A 2 12.41 -52.74 -7.64
CA PRO A 2 12.99 -51.70 -8.51
C PRO A 2 12.94 -51.98 -10.04
N ASP A 3 12.08 -52.88 -10.52
CA ASP A 3 11.93 -53.20 -11.96
C ASP A 3 10.51 -53.00 -12.51
N GLY A 4 9.62 -52.31 -11.79
CA GLY A 4 8.27 -52.00 -12.27
C GLY A 4 8.25 -50.70 -13.08
N LYS A 5 8.02 -50.76 -14.41
CA LYS A 5 7.69 -49.58 -15.21
C LYS A 5 6.45 -48.91 -14.59
N CYS A 6 6.60 -47.74 -13.96
CA CYS A 6 5.43 -46.99 -13.52
C CYS A 6 4.63 -46.53 -14.73
N GLU A 7 3.37 -46.94 -14.80
CA GLU A 7 2.44 -46.50 -15.83
C GLU A 7 1.78 -45.19 -15.42
N VAL A 8 1.51 -44.34 -16.40
CA VAL A 8 0.85 -43.04 -16.18
C VAL A 8 -0.64 -43.30 -15.91
N PRO A 9 -1.16 -42.92 -14.74
CA PRO A 9 -2.54 -43.21 -14.38
C PRO A 9 -3.51 -42.39 -15.24
N THR A 10 -4.62 -43.01 -15.64
CA THR A 10 -5.77 -42.33 -16.25
C THR A 10 -6.85 -42.19 -15.19
N ASP A 11 -6.79 -41.10 -14.43
CA ASP A 11 -7.73 -40.80 -13.34
C ASP A 11 -8.49 -39.50 -13.66
N PRO A 12 -9.83 -39.54 -13.83
CA PRO A 12 -10.63 -38.34 -14.05
C PRO A 12 -10.52 -37.28 -12.94
N ALA A 13 -10.15 -37.68 -11.71
CA ALA A 13 -9.89 -36.74 -10.62
C ALA A 13 -8.57 -35.95 -10.80
N TYR A 14 -7.66 -36.45 -11.63
CA TYR A 14 -6.36 -35.86 -11.95
C TYR A 14 -6.20 -35.68 -13.47
N PRO A 15 -7.04 -34.84 -14.11
CA PRO A 15 -7.14 -34.77 -15.57
C PRO A 15 -5.87 -34.27 -16.26
N VAL A 16 -4.99 -33.55 -15.54
CA VAL A 16 -3.74 -32.99 -16.06
C VAL A 16 -2.51 -33.85 -15.75
N CYS A 17 -2.67 -35.01 -15.10
CA CYS A 17 -1.54 -35.86 -14.72
C CYS A 17 -0.69 -36.26 -15.93
N ALA A 18 -1.33 -36.81 -16.97
CA ALA A 18 -0.63 -37.30 -18.15
C ALA A 18 0.13 -36.19 -18.89
N GLU A 19 -0.50 -35.03 -19.08
CA GLU A 19 0.12 -33.86 -19.72
C GLU A 19 1.38 -33.39 -18.94
N LYS A 20 1.28 -33.34 -17.61
CA LYS A 20 2.41 -32.93 -16.76
C LYS A 20 3.54 -33.97 -16.73
N VAL A 21 3.23 -35.26 -16.83
CA VAL A 21 4.26 -36.29 -16.97
C VAL A 21 5.03 -36.10 -18.26
N GLU A 22 4.35 -35.89 -19.39
CA GLU A 22 5.00 -35.61 -20.68
C GLU A 22 5.86 -34.35 -20.64
N PHE A 23 5.36 -33.28 -20.03
CA PHE A 23 6.13 -32.06 -19.83
C PHE A 23 7.43 -32.33 -19.06
N LEU A 24 7.37 -33.04 -17.94
CA LEU A 24 8.56 -33.32 -17.13
C LEU A 24 9.51 -34.30 -17.79
N ARG A 25 9.04 -35.29 -18.57
CA ARG A 25 9.91 -36.15 -19.38
C ARG A 25 10.80 -35.33 -20.31
N ALA A 26 10.24 -34.30 -20.94
CA ALA A 26 10.98 -33.44 -21.85
C ALA A 26 11.77 -32.32 -21.16
N ARG A 27 11.32 -31.83 -20.00
CA ARG A 27 11.79 -30.55 -19.44
C ARG A 27 12.15 -30.57 -17.94
N TRP A 28 12.28 -31.72 -17.30
CA TRP A 28 12.68 -31.76 -15.88
C TRP A 28 14.05 -31.10 -15.60
N GLN A 29 14.93 -30.97 -16.59
CA GLN A 29 16.22 -30.27 -16.44
C GLN A 29 16.12 -28.74 -16.61
N SER A 30 14.95 -28.22 -16.98
CA SER A 30 14.75 -26.78 -17.20
C SER A 30 14.88 -25.93 -15.94
N ASP A 31 14.71 -26.56 -14.77
CA ASP A 31 14.85 -25.92 -13.47
C ASP A 31 15.50 -26.91 -12.48
N PRO A 32 16.59 -26.55 -11.77
CA PRO A 32 17.25 -27.44 -10.83
C PRO A 32 16.33 -27.88 -9.66
N CYS A 33 15.19 -27.22 -9.45
CA CYS A 33 14.22 -27.59 -8.43
C CYS A 33 13.68 -29.01 -8.60
N TYR A 34 13.51 -29.50 -9.84
CA TYR A 34 12.96 -30.84 -10.08
C TYR A 34 13.92 -31.93 -9.59
N ALA A 35 15.20 -31.80 -9.94
CA ALA A 35 16.27 -32.67 -9.46
C ALA A 35 16.40 -32.62 -7.93
N PHE A 36 16.25 -31.42 -7.35
CA PHE A 36 16.24 -31.23 -5.90
C PHE A 36 15.12 -32.01 -5.21
N TYR A 37 13.94 -32.13 -5.84
CA TYR A 37 12.83 -32.96 -5.35
C TYR A 37 12.93 -34.45 -5.77
N GLY A 38 14.05 -34.87 -6.36
CA GLY A 38 14.32 -36.27 -6.68
C GLY A 38 13.83 -36.72 -8.07
N VAL A 39 13.47 -35.80 -8.97
CA VAL A 39 13.19 -36.14 -10.37
C VAL A 39 14.49 -36.45 -11.09
N ASP A 40 14.58 -37.66 -11.65
CA ASP A 40 15.75 -38.18 -12.37
C ASP A 40 15.49 -38.44 -13.87
N GLY A 41 14.30 -38.07 -14.35
CA GLY A 41 13.84 -38.30 -15.72
C GLY A 41 13.09 -39.62 -15.93
N SER A 42 13.11 -40.53 -14.95
CA SER A 42 12.27 -41.74 -15.01
C SER A 42 10.79 -41.40 -14.79
N THR A 43 9.90 -42.19 -15.39
CA THR A 43 8.44 -42.00 -15.21
C THR A 43 8.04 -42.16 -13.74
N CYS A 44 8.70 -43.06 -13.01
CA CYS A 44 8.43 -43.27 -11.60
C CYS A 44 8.77 -42.04 -10.74
N SER A 45 9.94 -41.42 -10.93
CA SER A 45 10.32 -40.24 -10.15
C SER A 45 9.42 -39.03 -10.46
N ILE A 46 9.02 -38.87 -11.73
CA ILE A 46 8.07 -37.85 -12.17
C ILE A 46 6.69 -38.04 -11.51
N LEU A 47 6.16 -39.25 -11.50
CA LEU A 47 4.86 -39.54 -10.86
C LEU A 47 4.92 -39.35 -9.34
N VAL A 48 6.04 -39.69 -8.69
CA VAL A 48 6.25 -39.40 -7.27
C VAL A 48 6.23 -37.90 -7.00
N TYR A 49 6.94 -37.11 -7.81
CA TYR A 49 6.93 -35.65 -7.68
C TYR A 49 5.53 -35.06 -7.90
N LEU A 50 4.86 -35.44 -8.98
CA LEU A 50 3.54 -34.90 -9.31
C LEU A 50 2.47 -35.31 -8.31
N SER A 51 2.58 -36.46 -7.66
CA SER A 51 1.63 -36.88 -6.62
C SER A 51 1.93 -36.29 -5.25
N GLN A 52 3.19 -36.24 -4.83
CA GLN A 52 3.56 -35.85 -3.46
C GLN A 52 3.96 -34.39 -3.30
N VAL A 53 4.39 -33.72 -4.36
CA VAL A 53 4.88 -32.33 -4.30
C VAL A 53 3.90 -31.36 -4.94
N GLU A 54 3.39 -31.65 -6.14
CA GLU A 54 2.46 -30.74 -6.83
C GLU A 54 0.97 -31.11 -6.70
N ASP A 55 0.66 -32.37 -6.38
CA ASP A 55 -0.71 -32.93 -6.29
C ASP A 55 -1.49 -32.82 -7.63
N PHE A 56 -0.83 -33.21 -8.72
CA PHE A 56 -1.41 -33.34 -10.07
C PHE A 56 -1.59 -34.78 -10.53
N CYS A 57 -1.12 -35.77 -9.76
CA CYS A 57 -1.32 -37.19 -10.04
C CYS A 57 -1.76 -37.93 -8.76
N PRO A 58 -2.50 -39.04 -8.88
CA PRO A 58 -2.84 -39.88 -7.73
C PRO A 58 -1.56 -40.48 -7.11
N THR A 59 -1.59 -40.75 -5.81
CA THR A 59 -0.48 -41.40 -5.12
C THR A 59 -0.32 -42.86 -5.57
N GLN A 60 0.91 -43.34 -5.56
CA GLN A 60 1.21 -44.71 -6.01
C GLN A 60 0.82 -45.76 -4.95
N PRO A 61 0.38 -46.97 -5.37
CA PRO A 61 0.05 -48.06 -4.46
C PRO A 61 1.21 -48.41 -3.51
N GLY A 62 0.92 -48.50 -2.20
CA GLY A 62 1.93 -48.79 -1.17
C GLY A 62 2.66 -47.56 -0.62
N ARG A 63 2.24 -46.34 -0.97
CA ARG A 63 2.67 -45.10 -0.32
C ARG A 63 1.50 -44.41 0.36
N ASP A 64 1.72 -43.89 1.56
CA ASP A 64 0.68 -43.15 2.29
C ASP A 64 0.32 -41.86 1.55
N HIS A 65 -0.99 -41.55 1.50
CA HIS A 65 -1.50 -40.28 1.03
C HIS A 65 -1.18 -39.17 2.03
N THR A 66 0.04 -38.63 2.00
CA THR A 66 0.36 -37.37 2.66
C THR A 66 0.13 -36.23 1.67
N ALA A 67 -0.70 -35.26 2.04
CA ALA A 67 -0.88 -34.04 1.25
C ALA A 67 0.47 -33.37 1.01
N ALA A 68 0.61 -32.62 -0.09
CA ALA A 68 1.87 -31.96 -0.41
C ALA A 68 2.44 -31.20 0.79
N SER A 69 3.72 -31.43 1.09
CA SER A 69 4.33 -31.03 2.38
C SER A 69 4.10 -29.56 2.72
N TRP A 70 4.10 -28.70 1.71
CA TRP A 70 3.89 -27.25 1.80
C TRP A 70 2.43 -26.81 1.88
N ARG A 71 1.47 -27.67 1.55
CA ARG A 71 0.01 -27.43 1.67
C ARG A 71 -0.53 -27.79 3.05
N HIS A 72 0.22 -28.55 3.86
CA HIS A 72 -0.21 -28.84 5.22
C HIS A 72 -0.51 -27.53 5.95
N LYS A 73 -1.74 -27.40 6.44
CA LYS A 73 -2.08 -26.35 7.39
C LYS A 73 -1.10 -26.51 8.53
N THR A 74 -0.21 -25.53 8.69
CA THR A 74 0.41 -25.29 9.99
C THR A 74 -0.76 -25.31 10.98
N PRO A 75 -0.75 -26.19 12.01
CA PRO A 75 -1.82 -26.19 12.99
C PRO A 75 -2.05 -24.75 13.39
N SER A 76 -3.27 -24.26 13.17
CA SER A 76 -3.61 -22.91 13.57
C SER A 76 -3.17 -22.80 15.04
N TYR A 77 -2.16 -21.97 15.31
CA TYR A 77 -1.61 -21.80 16.66
C TYR A 77 -2.69 -21.36 17.66
N THR A 78 -3.89 -21.06 17.18
CA THR A 78 -5.12 -20.89 17.95
C THR A 78 -5.58 -22.14 18.72
N LYS A 79 -5.07 -23.35 18.45
CA LYS A 79 -5.56 -24.58 19.13
C LYS A 79 -4.62 -25.23 20.14
N PHE A 80 -3.33 -24.88 20.19
CA PHE A 80 -2.41 -25.38 21.22
C PHE A 80 -1.35 -24.33 21.58
N GLY A 81 -1.60 -23.55 22.65
CA GLY A 81 -0.55 -22.81 23.38
C GLY A 81 0.09 -21.59 22.69
N GLY A 82 -0.54 -20.96 21.69
CA GLY A 82 0.01 -19.76 21.06
C GLY A 82 0.07 -18.55 22.01
N SER A 83 1.24 -17.89 22.09
CA SER A 83 1.43 -16.65 22.85
C SER A 83 0.40 -15.59 22.44
N GLN A 84 -0.16 -14.89 23.44
CA GLN A 84 -1.05 -13.76 23.20
C GLN A 84 -0.25 -12.52 22.81
N ALA A 85 -0.80 -11.68 21.94
CA ALA A 85 -0.23 -10.39 21.61
C ALA A 85 -0.52 -9.39 22.74
N PHE A 86 0.54 -8.89 23.39
CA PHE A 86 0.46 -7.84 24.40
C PHE A 86 1.14 -6.59 23.89
N ILE A 87 0.62 -5.44 24.33
CA ILE A 87 1.24 -4.17 24.00
C ILE A 87 2.62 -4.10 24.62
N ARG A 88 3.63 -3.86 23.78
CA ARG A 88 5.02 -3.71 24.21
C ARG A 88 5.28 -2.28 24.64
N ASP A 89 6.11 -2.14 25.66
CA ASP A 89 6.61 -0.86 26.16
C ASP A 89 8.05 -0.58 25.69
N SER A 90 8.56 -1.41 24.77
CA SER A 90 9.89 -1.27 24.17
C SER A 90 9.90 -1.70 22.71
N LEU A 91 10.74 -1.04 21.92
CA LEU A 91 11.05 -1.37 20.53
C LEU A 91 12.36 -2.16 20.37
N SER A 92 13.02 -2.59 21.47
CA SER A 92 14.26 -3.38 21.41
C SER A 92 14.20 -4.59 20.47
N PRO A 93 13.11 -5.41 20.46
CA PRO A 93 13.00 -6.54 19.53
C PRO A 93 13.06 -6.12 18.05
N LEU A 94 12.56 -4.92 17.73
CA LEU A 94 12.64 -4.37 16.38
C LEU A 94 14.06 -3.93 16.03
N TYR A 95 14.78 -3.31 16.96
CA TYR A 95 16.18 -2.93 16.74
C TYR A 95 17.05 -4.15 16.41
N GLU A 96 16.83 -5.27 17.10
CA GLU A 96 17.52 -6.54 16.82
C GLU A 96 17.15 -7.10 15.44
N ALA A 97 15.85 -7.12 15.10
CA ALA A 97 15.38 -7.57 13.80
C ALA A 97 15.98 -6.75 12.65
N ILE A 98 16.04 -5.42 12.79
CA ILE A 98 16.64 -4.52 11.79
C ILE A 98 18.16 -4.71 11.72
N SER A 99 18.84 -4.79 12.87
CA SER A 99 20.32 -4.92 12.95
C SER A 99 20.84 -6.20 12.31
N SER A 100 20.08 -7.29 12.40
CA SER A 100 20.45 -8.58 11.81
C SER A 100 20.35 -8.62 10.28
N SER A 101 19.79 -7.58 9.65
CA SER A 101 19.39 -7.60 8.24
C SER A 101 20.40 -6.96 7.28
N SER A 102 20.95 -5.78 7.62
CA SER A 102 21.96 -5.06 6.80
C SER A 102 22.44 -3.77 7.50
N SER A 103 23.63 -3.26 7.16
CA SER A 103 24.15 -1.96 7.60
C SER A 103 23.94 -0.83 6.56
N SER A 104 23.07 -1.03 5.58
CA SER A 104 22.90 -0.09 4.46
C SER A 104 22.27 1.26 4.87
N PRO A 105 22.47 2.34 4.10
CA PRO A 105 21.94 3.68 4.41
C PRO A 105 20.43 3.71 4.62
N VAL A 106 19.69 2.89 3.85
CA VAL A 106 18.24 2.78 3.97
C VAL A 106 17.83 2.14 5.30
N VAL A 107 18.51 1.07 5.71
CA VAL A 107 18.25 0.41 7.00
C VAL A 107 18.60 1.34 8.16
N LYS A 108 19.67 2.12 8.03
CA LYS A 108 20.03 3.18 8.99
C LYS A 108 18.94 4.27 9.08
N PHE A 109 18.37 4.69 7.95
CA PHE A 109 17.26 5.65 7.94
C PHE A 109 16.04 5.13 8.71
N ILE A 110 15.60 3.90 8.41
CA ILE A 110 14.47 3.25 9.09
C ILE A 110 14.75 3.18 10.59
N ARG A 111 15.92 2.65 10.98
CA ARG A 111 16.32 2.53 12.39
C ARG A 111 16.32 3.89 13.11
N SER A 112 16.98 4.89 12.52
CA SER A 112 17.09 6.23 13.11
C SER A 112 15.71 6.86 13.35
N ARG A 113 14.77 6.70 12.41
CA ARG A 113 13.40 7.17 12.58
C ARG A 113 12.68 6.45 13.72
N VAL A 114 12.74 5.12 13.75
CA VAL A 114 12.11 4.31 14.80
C VAL A 114 12.66 4.69 16.18
N GLU A 115 13.98 4.84 16.31
CA GLU A 115 14.62 5.26 17.56
C GLU A 115 14.16 6.66 18.00
N ARG A 116 14.13 7.64 17.07
CA ARG A 116 13.72 9.02 17.37
C ARG A 116 12.25 9.12 17.80
N MET A 117 11.38 8.29 17.24
CA MET A 117 9.93 8.27 17.53
C MET A 117 9.54 7.26 18.62
N SER A 118 10.50 6.54 19.20
CA SER A 118 10.24 5.45 20.15
C SER A 118 9.38 5.86 21.34
N GLY A 119 9.64 7.03 21.94
CA GLY A 119 8.86 7.56 23.05
C GLY A 119 7.39 7.79 22.69
N SER A 120 7.10 8.33 21.50
CA SER A 120 5.74 8.57 21.01
C SER A 120 4.99 7.26 20.76
N TRP A 121 5.66 6.28 20.17
CA TRP A 121 5.10 4.94 19.94
C TRP A 121 4.77 4.21 21.25
N ILE A 122 5.67 4.22 22.22
CA ILE A 122 5.47 3.60 23.53
C ILE A 122 4.34 4.29 24.29
N TRP A 123 4.32 5.63 24.27
CA TRP A 123 3.26 6.42 24.90
C TRP A 123 1.89 6.09 24.29
N ALA A 124 1.79 6.08 22.95
CA ALA A 124 0.56 5.77 22.24
C ALA A 124 0.10 4.33 22.50
N GLY A 125 1.04 3.38 22.53
CA GLY A 125 0.78 1.98 22.89
C GLY A 125 0.16 1.86 24.28
N ARG A 126 0.77 2.49 25.29
CA ARG A 126 0.28 2.51 26.68
C ARG A 126 -1.11 3.15 26.82
N GLY A 127 -1.40 4.14 25.98
CA GLY A 127 -2.69 4.83 25.95
C GLY A 127 -3.82 4.06 25.25
N MET A 128 -3.52 2.96 24.56
CA MET A 128 -4.55 2.21 23.84
C MET A 128 -5.54 1.54 24.79
N LYS A 129 -6.84 1.73 24.52
CA LYS A 129 -7.91 1.05 25.25
C LYS A 129 -7.77 -0.49 25.12
N PRO A 130 -8.10 -1.26 26.17
CA PRO A 130 -8.23 -2.71 26.07
C PRO A 130 -9.26 -3.09 25.01
N TYR A 131 -9.08 -4.26 24.40
CA TYR A 131 -10.06 -4.78 23.43
C TYR A 131 -11.41 -4.99 24.14
N ARG A 132 -12.53 -4.62 23.50
CA ARG A 132 -13.87 -4.83 24.08
C ARG A 132 -14.22 -6.33 24.20
N SER A 133 -13.62 -7.21 23.39
CA SER A 133 -13.77 -8.67 23.56
C SER A 133 -12.79 -9.20 24.62
N LYS A 134 -13.26 -10.12 25.46
CA LYS A 134 -12.48 -10.83 26.48
C LYS A 134 -11.43 -11.80 25.88
N THR A 135 -11.43 -12.02 24.57
CA THR A 135 -10.47 -12.89 23.88
C THR A 135 -9.23 -12.10 23.46
N ALA A 136 -8.07 -12.40 24.08
CA ALA A 136 -6.79 -11.85 23.67
C ALA A 136 -6.48 -12.18 22.20
N SER A 137 -5.92 -11.21 21.47
CA SER A 137 -5.53 -11.42 20.07
C SER A 137 -4.29 -12.33 19.99
N PRO A 138 -4.22 -13.27 19.04
CA PRO A 138 -3.06 -14.13 18.88
C PRO A 138 -1.84 -13.32 18.42
N GLN A 139 -0.66 -13.64 18.93
CA GLN A 139 0.60 -13.09 18.44
C GLN A 139 0.93 -13.66 17.06
N MET A 140 0.86 -12.82 16.03
CA MET A 140 1.26 -13.16 14.67
C MET A 140 2.80 -13.18 14.49
N LYS A 141 3.28 -14.09 13.64
CA LYS A 141 4.61 -14.05 13.00
C LYS A 141 4.51 -13.33 11.67
N VAL A 142 5.20 -12.20 11.55
CA VAL A 142 5.09 -11.30 10.40
C VAL A 142 6.44 -11.15 9.72
N LEU A 143 6.46 -11.37 8.40
CA LEU A 143 7.62 -11.04 7.57
C LEU A 143 7.43 -9.64 6.98
N LEU A 144 8.40 -8.76 7.19
CA LEU A 144 8.54 -7.49 6.51
C LEU A 144 9.64 -7.64 5.46
N TYR A 145 9.25 -7.78 4.19
CA TYR A 145 10.19 -7.94 3.09
C TYR A 145 10.13 -6.76 2.12
N LEU A 146 11.17 -5.93 2.15
CA LEU A 146 11.28 -4.72 1.35
C LEU A 146 11.96 -5.06 0.01
N GLY A 147 11.16 -5.52 -0.96
CA GLY A 147 11.67 -6.01 -2.24
C GLY A 147 12.31 -4.93 -3.09
N ALA A 148 11.83 -3.68 -3.00
CA ALA A 148 12.43 -2.53 -3.69
C ALA A 148 13.87 -2.26 -3.24
N LEU A 149 14.27 -2.78 -2.08
CA LEU A 149 15.62 -2.68 -1.53
C LEU A 149 16.48 -3.93 -1.79
N ALA A 150 15.94 -4.93 -2.47
CA ALA A 150 16.65 -6.16 -2.80
C ALA A 150 17.28 -6.08 -4.20
N GLY A 151 18.46 -6.69 -4.35
CA GLY A 151 19.15 -6.80 -5.64
C GLY A 151 19.52 -5.45 -6.26
N ASP A 152 19.53 -5.40 -7.59
CA ASP A 152 19.95 -4.21 -8.36
C ASP A 152 19.02 -3.00 -8.15
N ALA A 153 17.72 -3.25 -7.96
CA ALA A 153 16.75 -2.21 -7.64
C ALA A 153 17.12 -1.50 -6.33
N GLY A 154 17.49 -2.29 -5.31
CA GLY A 154 17.94 -1.77 -4.02
C GLY A 154 19.21 -0.93 -4.12
N GLN A 155 20.20 -1.37 -4.90
CA GLN A 155 21.43 -0.60 -5.10
C GLN A 155 21.16 0.78 -5.73
N ARG A 156 20.26 0.84 -6.71
CA ARG A 156 19.83 2.10 -7.33
C ARG A 156 19.07 2.98 -6.33
N PHE A 157 18.19 2.38 -5.54
CA PHE A 157 17.44 3.10 -4.51
C PHE A 157 18.37 3.70 -3.45
N GLU A 158 19.31 2.90 -2.93
CA GLU A 158 20.30 3.33 -1.95
C GLU A 158 21.17 4.49 -2.47
N ALA A 159 21.62 4.42 -3.73
CA ALA A 159 22.38 5.50 -4.35
C ALA A 159 21.62 6.83 -4.46
N MET A 160 20.28 6.79 -4.46
CA MET A 160 19.44 8.00 -4.48
C MET A 160 19.21 8.60 -3.10
N VAL A 161 19.26 7.81 -2.01
CA VAL A 161 18.98 8.29 -0.65
C VAL A 161 19.93 9.42 -0.26
N ASP A 162 21.22 9.26 -0.51
CA ASP A 162 22.26 10.27 -0.20
C ASP A 162 22.20 11.51 -1.11
N ARG A 163 21.31 11.51 -2.11
CA ARG A 163 21.11 12.59 -3.09
C ARG A 163 19.71 13.22 -3.01
N GLY A 164 18.99 13.00 -1.92
CA GLY A 164 17.65 13.54 -1.73
C GLY A 164 16.58 12.77 -2.53
N GLY A 165 16.79 11.46 -2.68
CA GLY A 165 15.87 10.52 -3.32
C GLY A 165 14.54 10.36 -2.57
N PRO A 166 13.66 9.49 -3.08
CA PRO A 166 12.36 9.23 -2.45
C PRO A 166 12.56 8.56 -1.09
N LEU A 167 11.99 9.16 -0.03
CA LEU A 167 12.06 8.65 1.34
C LEU A 167 10.68 8.30 1.92
N GLY A 168 9.59 8.56 1.17
CA GLY A 168 8.23 8.39 1.66
C GLY A 168 7.90 6.94 1.98
N GLU A 169 8.31 6.02 1.10
CA GLU A 169 8.15 4.58 1.30
C GLU A 169 8.91 4.10 2.54
N LEU A 170 10.11 4.64 2.79
CA LEU A 170 10.90 4.28 3.97
C LEU A 170 10.25 4.74 5.27
N VAL A 171 9.59 5.91 5.26
CA VAL A 171 8.80 6.39 6.39
C VAL A 171 7.65 5.43 6.69
N GLN A 172 6.90 5.00 5.68
CA GLN A 172 5.82 4.02 5.84
C GLN A 172 6.33 2.67 6.37
N TRP A 173 7.46 2.16 5.87
CA TRP A 173 8.07 0.93 6.36
C TRP A 173 8.53 1.02 7.82
N ALA A 174 9.15 2.13 8.20
CA ALA A 174 9.57 2.38 9.58
C ALA A 174 8.37 2.38 10.53
N ASP A 175 7.33 3.13 10.18
CA ASP A 175 6.16 3.31 11.03
C ASP A 175 5.31 2.03 11.12
N LEU A 176 5.19 1.26 10.02
CA LEU A 176 4.58 -0.07 10.03
C LEU A 176 5.32 -1.03 10.97
N SER A 177 6.66 -1.04 10.90
CA SER A 177 7.48 -1.92 11.73
C SER A 177 7.37 -1.59 13.22
N ALA A 178 7.45 -0.30 13.57
CA ALA A 178 7.26 0.16 14.95
C ALA A 178 5.86 -0.18 15.47
N CYS A 179 4.83 0.10 14.67
CA CYS A 179 3.44 -0.15 15.01
C CYS A 179 3.18 -1.63 15.32
N LEU A 180 3.59 -2.55 14.44
CA LEU A 180 3.39 -3.98 14.66
C LEU A 180 4.19 -4.52 15.86
N THR A 181 5.38 -3.97 16.13
CA THR A 181 6.16 -4.32 17.32
C THR A 181 5.46 -3.87 18.59
N ILE A 182 4.93 -2.64 18.66
CA ILE A 182 4.15 -2.15 19.81
C ILE A 182 2.89 -2.98 20.00
N LEU A 183 2.22 -3.41 18.93
CA LEU A 183 1.06 -4.31 19.00
C LEU A 183 1.38 -5.72 19.50
N GLY A 184 2.66 -6.06 19.70
CA GLY A 184 3.07 -7.32 20.29
C GLY A 184 3.34 -8.44 19.29
N HIS A 185 3.46 -8.16 17.99
CA HIS A 185 3.71 -9.18 16.98
C HIS A 185 5.20 -9.53 16.84
N ASN A 186 5.52 -10.73 16.38
CA ASN A 186 6.91 -11.16 16.16
C ASN A 186 7.31 -10.84 14.72
N LEU A 187 8.31 -9.97 14.53
CA LEU A 187 8.70 -9.48 13.23
C LEU A 187 10.00 -10.12 12.76
N THR A 188 10.03 -10.54 11.51
CA THR A 188 11.26 -10.80 10.77
C THR A 188 11.40 -9.73 9.70
N PHE A 189 12.52 -9.01 9.70
CA PHE A 189 12.82 -7.98 8.72
C PHE A 189 13.81 -8.54 7.68
N SER A 190 13.63 -8.19 6.40
CA SER A 190 14.60 -8.55 5.38
C SER A 190 14.54 -7.61 4.16
N THR A 191 15.71 -7.30 3.63
CA THR A 191 15.92 -6.60 2.35
C THR A 191 16.67 -7.48 1.35
N SER A 192 16.90 -8.77 1.67
CA SER A 192 17.74 -9.66 0.87
C SER A 192 16.91 -10.76 0.22
N GLN A 193 16.98 -10.86 -1.11
CA GLN A 193 16.31 -11.95 -1.84
C GLN A 193 16.84 -13.34 -1.42
N ARG A 194 18.15 -13.46 -1.16
CA ARG A 194 18.73 -14.71 -0.64
C ARG A 194 18.15 -15.08 0.72
N GLN A 195 18.00 -14.10 1.62
CA GLN A 195 17.40 -14.34 2.93
C GLN A 195 15.91 -14.68 2.79
N LEU A 196 15.18 -14.00 1.89
CA LEU A 196 13.79 -14.33 1.56
C LEU A 196 13.66 -15.82 1.19
N HIS A 197 14.46 -16.30 0.23
CA HIS A 197 14.42 -17.69 -0.22
C HIS A 197 14.59 -18.67 0.96
N ARG A 198 15.51 -18.39 1.88
CA ARG A 198 15.71 -19.20 3.10
C ARG A 198 14.50 -19.14 4.05
N LEU A 199 13.94 -17.94 4.25
CA LEU A 199 12.83 -17.69 5.17
C LEU A 199 11.54 -18.39 4.72
N ILE A 200 11.24 -18.36 3.42
CA ILE A 200 10.04 -19.02 2.86
C ILE A 200 10.28 -20.49 2.53
N GLY A 201 11.53 -20.98 2.60
CA GLY A 201 11.89 -22.35 2.22
C GLY A 201 11.76 -22.59 0.72
N ALA A 202 12.18 -21.64 -0.12
CA ALA A 202 12.17 -21.78 -1.56
C ALA A 202 13.08 -22.94 -2.02
N ALA A 203 12.64 -23.70 -3.01
CA ALA A 203 13.50 -24.65 -3.72
C ALA A 203 14.57 -23.88 -4.54
N PRO A 204 15.72 -24.51 -4.87
CA PRO A 204 16.68 -23.89 -5.79
C PRO A 204 16.04 -23.66 -7.15
N GLY A 205 16.55 -22.70 -7.94
CA GLY A 205 16.10 -22.47 -9.32
C GLY A 205 15.19 -21.26 -9.49
N GLN A 206 14.23 -21.35 -10.42
CA GLN A 206 13.49 -20.19 -10.93
C GLN A 206 11.99 -20.18 -10.60
N GLY A 207 11.55 -21.05 -9.68
CA GLY A 207 10.16 -21.08 -9.21
C GLY A 207 9.28 -22.07 -9.91
N SER A 208 9.85 -23.02 -10.66
CA SER A 208 9.05 -24.07 -11.31
C SER A 208 8.43 -25.04 -10.30
N CYS A 209 9.04 -25.19 -9.12
CA CYS A 209 8.57 -26.05 -8.04
C CYS A 209 8.05 -25.23 -6.84
N PRO A 210 7.12 -25.79 -6.03
CA PRO A 210 6.66 -25.15 -4.81
C PRO A 210 7.75 -25.10 -3.73
N ILE A 211 7.47 -24.33 -2.66
CA ILE A 211 8.32 -24.26 -1.46
C ILE A 211 8.40 -25.62 -0.74
N GLN A 212 9.46 -25.82 0.03
CA GLN A 212 9.83 -27.11 0.63
C GLN A 212 8.97 -27.51 1.84
N ARG A 213 8.36 -26.52 2.50
CA ARG A 213 7.66 -26.69 3.77
C ARG A 213 6.57 -25.63 3.91
N PRO A 214 5.57 -25.83 4.81
CA PRO A 214 4.54 -24.83 5.04
C PRO A 214 5.13 -23.49 5.42
N LEU A 215 4.53 -22.42 4.92
CA LEU A 215 4.95 -21.06 5.24
C LEU A 215 4.71 -20.79 6.73
N THR A 216 5.77 -20.40 7.42
CA THR A 216 5.78 -20.19 8.88
C THR A 216 5.29 -18.82 9.32
N PHE A 217 5.08 -17.90 8.37
CA PHE A 217 4.58 -16.56 8.60
C PHE A 217 3.06 -16.49 8.43
N ASP A 218 2.39 -15.83 9.38
CA ASP A 218 0.94 -15.60 9.35
C ASP A 218 0.60 -14.46 8.38
N LEU A 219 1.46 -13.44 8.31
CA LEU A 219 1.35 -12.30 7.41
C LEU A 219 2.70 -11.97 6.76
N ILE A 220 2.66 -11.56 5.49
CA ILE A 220 3.83 -11.02 4.78
C ILE A 220 3.46 -9.63 4.27
N TYR A 221 4.15 -8.61 4.78
CA TYR A 221 4.10 -7.27 4.20
C TYR A 221 5.25 -7.13 3.21
N THR A 222 4.95 -6.70 2.00
CA THR A 222 5.94 -6.49 0.94
C THR A 222 5.51 -5.37 -0.01
N ASP A 223 6.31 -5.10 -1.03
CA ASP A 223 6.02 -4.16 -2.12
C ASP A 223 5.91 -4.92 -3.46
N TYR A 224 5.68 -4.23 -4.59
CA TYR A 224 5.57 -4.90 -5.89
C TYR A 224 6.79 -5.71 -6.30
N HIS A 225 7.99 -5.21 -6.00
CA HIS A 225 9.22 -5.93 -6.30
C HIS A 225 9.29 -7.21 -5.46
N GLY A 226 8.93 -7.12 -4.18
CA GLY A 226 8.95 -8.27 -3.30
C GLY A 226 7.85 -9.28 -3.61
N LEU A 227 6.69 -8.82 -4.09
CA LEU A 227 5.64 -9.67 -4.62
C LEU A 227 6.13 -10.45 -5.85
N ALA A 228 6.85 -9.81 -6.77
CA ALA A 228 7.47 -10.47 -7.90
C ALA A 228 8.54 -11.50 -7.48
N HIS A 229 9.34 -11.19 -6.45
CA HIS A 229 10.30 -12.13 -5.90
C HIS A 229 9.61 -13.34 -5.25
N LEU A 230 8.52 -13.13 -4.49
CA LEU A 230 7.71 -14.21 -3.92
C LEU A 230 7.10 -15.08 -5.01
N HIS A 231 6.48 -14.47 -6.03
CA HIS A 231 5.90 -15.20 -7.16
C HIS A 231 6.93 -16.10 -7.85
N ARG A 232 8.13 -15.55 -8.13
CA ARG A 232 9.24 -16.31 -8.73
C ARG A 232 9.83 -17.36 -7.80
N ALA A 233 9.72 -17.24 -6.48
CA ALA A 233 10.34 -18.19 -5.55
C ALA A 233 9.39 -19.27 -5.05
N MET A 234 8.07 -19.06 -5.13
CA MET A 234 7.07 -19.93 -4.52
C MET A 234 6.36 -20.87 -5.51
N GLY A 235 6.44 -20.61 -6.81
CA GLY A 235 5.73 -21.41 -7.82
C GLY A 235 4.23 -21.54 -7.48
N LEU A 236 3.71 -22.77 -7.54
CA LEU A 236 2.30 -23.07 -7.20
C LEU A 236 1.90 -22.69 -5.77
N ALA A 237 2.87 -22.63 -4.84
CA ALA A 237 2.59 -22.23 -3.46
C ALA A 237 2.22 -20.75 -3.34
N PHE A 238 2.56 -19.91 -4.33
CA PHE A 238 2.22 -18.48 -4.31
C PHE A 238 0.71 -18.27 -4.18
N GLN A 239 -0.07 -18.91 -5.05
CA GLN A 239 -1.53 -18.77 -5.07
C GLN A 239 -2.17 -19.29 -3.77
N HIS A 240 -1.63 -20.37 -3.20
CA HIS A 240 -2.11 -20.91 -1.93
C HIS A 240 -1.93 -19.93 -0.77
N TYR A 241 -0.82 -19.19 -0.74
CA TYR A 241 -0.48 -18.26 0.34
C TYR A 241 -0.87 -16.80 0.06
N GLN A 242 -1.42 -16.48 -1.12
CA GLN A 242 -1.65 -15.11 -1.55
C GLN A 242 -2.50 -14.28 -0.58
N CYS A 243 -3.42 -14.93 0.13
CA CYS A 243 -4.27 -14.30 1.15
C CYS A 243 -3.50 -13.69 2.34
N ARG A 244 -2.25 -14.12 2.57
CA ARG A 244 -1.39 -13.64 3.66
C ARG A 244 -0.61 -12.37 3.29
N PHE A 245 -0.62 -11.99 2.02
CA PHE A 245 0.17 -10.85 1.53
C PHE A 245 -0.53 -9.51 1.82
N ARG A 246 0.25 -8.50 2.17
CA ARG A 246 -0.15 -7.09 2.27
C ARG A 246 0.86 -6.27 1.48
N ILE A 247 0.39 -5.54 0.49
CA ILE A 247 1.25 -4.93 -0.53
C ILE A 247 1.28 -3.42 -0.31
N LEU A 248 2.42 -2.90 0.14
CA LEU A 248 2.63 -1.46 0.25
C LEU A 248 2.71 -0.88 -1.17
N ASP A 249 1.70 -0.10 -1.51
CA ASP A 249 1.48 0.48 -2.83
C ASP A 249 1.01 1.92 -2.62
N SER A 250 1.97 2.86 -2.63
CA SER A 250 1.75 4.26 -2.27
C SER A 250 0.56 4.88 -3.00
N PHE A 251 0.39 4.60 -4.30
CA PHE A 251 -0.58 5.27 -5.17
C PHE A 251 -1.86 4.46 -5.41
N GLY A 252 -1.87 3.18 -5.03
CA GLY A 252 -3.04 2.30 -5.10
C GLY A 252 -3.21 1.60 -6.45
N THR A 253 -4.01 0.53 -6.39
CA THR A 253 -4.34 -0.37 -7.50
C THR A 253 -5.85 -0.46 -7.63
N GLU A 254 -6.40 0.02 -8.73
CA GLU A 254 -7.82 -0.12 -9.05
C GLU A 254 -8.14 -1.53 -9.57
N PRO A 255 -9.31 -2.11 -9.26
CA PRO A 255 -9.71 -3.46 -9.68
C PRO A 255 -9.55 -3.76 -11.17
N ALA A 256 -9.82 -2.77 -12.03
CA ALA A 256 -9.67 -2.89 -13.49
C ALA A 256 -8.24 -3.22 -13.94
N PHE A 257 -7.22 -2.85 -13.17
CA PHE A 257 -5.81 -3.13 -13.44
C PHE A 257 -5.28 -4.34 -12.66
N ASN A 258 -6.05 -4.87 -11.70
CA ASN A 258 -5.62 -5.96 -10.82
C ASN A 258 -5.82 -7.34 -11.45
N LEU A 259 -6.94 -7.54 -12.16
CA LEU A 259 -7.23 -8.80 -12.82
C LEU A 259 -6.64 -8.84 -14.24
N ALA A 260 -5.61 -9.66 -14.44
CA ALA A 260 -4.79 -9.64 -15.66
C ALA A 260 -5.59 -9.84 -16.96
N SER A 261 -6.50 -10.83 -16.99
CA SER A 261 -7.34 -11.11 -18.15
C SER A 261 -8.26 -9.95 -18.49
N TYR A 262 -8.87 -9.35 -17.46
CA TYR A 262 -9.74 -8.19 -17.61
C TYR A 262 -8.98 -6.96 -18.11
N ALA A 263 -7.84 -6.67 -17.49
CA ALA A 263 -7.00 -5.54 -17.83
C ALA A 263 -6.52 -5.61 -19.29
N HIS A 264 -6.08 -6.80 -19.73
CA HIS A 264 -5.66 -7.04 -21.11
C HIS A 264 -6.82 -6.84 -22.10
N LEU A 265 -7.96 -7.47 -21.85
CA LEU A 265 -9.13 -7.42 -22.74
C LEU A 265 -9.69 -6.01 -22.92
N HIS A 266 -9.66 -5.19 -21.86
CA HIS A 266 -10.23 -3.83 -21.86
C HIS A 266 -9.18 -2.73 -22.07
N GLY A 267 -7.93 -3.08 -22.37
CA GLY A 267 -6.88 -2.10 -22.69
C GLY A 267 -6.34 -1.31 -21.49
N TYR A 268 -6.54 -1.78 -20.26
CA TYR A 268 -5.95 -1.20 -19.05
C TYR A 268 -4.47 -1.56 -18.96
N LYS A 269 -3.63 -0.73 -19.59
CA LYS A 269 -2.17 -0.91 -19.60
C LYS A 269 -1.58 -0.56 -18.24
N THR A 270 -0.79 -1.47 -17.68
CA THR A 270 -0.06 -1.25 -16.42
C THR A 270 1.31 -1.92 -16.45
N LEU A 271 2.26 -1.32 -15.73
CA LEU A 271 3.59 -1.89 -15.46
C LEU A 271 3.66 -2.59 -14.09
N TRP A 272 2.61 -2.45 -13.26
CA TRP A 272 2.64 -2.83 -11.84
C TRP A 272 1.50 -3.76 -11.42
N GLY A 273 0.33 -3.67 -12.05
CA GLY A 273 -0.86 -4.44 -11.68
C GLY A 273 -0.82 -5.92 -12.11
N SER A 274 -2.00 -6.49 -12.37
CA SER A 274 -2.19 -7.87 -12.87
C SER A 274 -1.86 -9.00 -11.88
N TRP A 275 -2.00 -8.78 -10.58
CA TRP A 275 -1.69 -9.80 -9.55
C TRP A 275 -2.88 -10.66 -9.10
N GLY A 276 -4.12 -10.27 -9.40
CA GLY A 276 -5.31 -11.03 -9.00
C GLY A 276 -5.51 -11.13 -7.48
N LEU A 277 -4.93 -10.23 -6.70
CA LEU A 277 -5.11 -10.17 -5.24
C LEU A 277 -6.47 -9.57 -4.89
N GLN A 278 -6.96 -9.79 -3.66
CA GLN A 278 -8.10 -9.00 -3.17
C GLN A 278 -7.69 -7.52 -3.12
N PRO A 279 -8.42 -6.57 -3.72
CA PRO A 279 -7.98 -5.17 -3.81
C PRO A 279 -7.65 -4.51 -2.46
N ARG A 280 -8.27 -4.96 -1.38
CA ARG A 280 -7.95 -4.51 -0.01
C ARG A 280 -6.61 -5.01 0.54
N GLN A 281 -5.90 -5.89 -0.15
CA GLN A 281 -4.53 -6.30 0.20
C GLN A 281 -3.50 -5.23 -0.16
N TYR A 282 -3.80 -4.34 -1.12
CA TYR A 282 -2.97 -3.18 -1.41
C TYR A 282 -3.15 -2.12 -0.32
N MET A 283 -2.06 -1.48 0.05
CA MET A 283 -1.92 -0.62 1.21
C MET A 283 -1.34 0.74 0.82
N THR A 284 -2.18 1.78 0.82
CA THR A 284 -1.85 3.09 0.25
C THR A 284 -1.20 4.05 1.25
N MET A 285 -0.48 5.03 0.73
CA MET A 285 0.14 6.11 1.51
C MET A 285 -0.89 7.09 2.06
N PHE A 286 -1.96 7.36 1.30
CA PHE A 286 -3.07 8.24 1.68
C PHE A 286 -4.41 7.55 1.38
N PRO A 287 -5.52 7.95 2.01
CA PRO A 287 -6.83 7.34 1.80
C PRO A 287 -7.50 7.84 0.49
N HIS A 288 -6.79 7.77 -0.64
CA HIS A 288 -7.25 8.24 -1.95
C HIS A 288 -7.90 7.15 -2.82
N THR A 289 -7.66 5.87 -2.52
CA THR A 289 -8.19 4.74 -3.30
C THR A 289 -8.99 3.81 -2.38
N PRO A 290 -10.32 4.00 -2.25
CA PRO A 290 -11.16 3.24 -1.30
C PRO A 290 -11.31 1.75 -1.66
N ASP A 291 -10.93 1.35 -2.87
CA ASP A 291 -10.77 -0.05 -3.27
C ASP A 291 -9.66 -0.76 -2.49
N ASN A 292 -8.67 0.00 -2.00
CA ASN A 292 -7.52 -0.48 -1.25
C ASN A 292 -7.65 -0.19 0.26
N SER A 293 -6.73 -0.73 1.05
CA SER A 293 -6.59 -0.38 2.46
C SER A 293 -5.70 0.84 2.63
N PHE A 294 -6.07 1.78 3.49
CA PHE A 294 -5.20 2.90 3.83
C PHE A 294 -4.21 2.48 4.91
N LEU A 295 -2.92 2.38 4.58
CA LEU A 295 -1.89 2.10 5.59
C LEU A 295 -1.39 3.37 6.25
N GLY A 296 -1.06 4.40 5.46
CA GLY A 296 -0.57 5.67 5.98
C GLY A 296 0.83 5.60 6.58
N PHE A 297 1.12 6.56 7.44
CA PHE A 297 2.37 6.73 8.20
C PHE A 297 2.06 7.64 9.40
N VAL A 298 3.08 8.01 10.18
CA VAL A 298 2.94 8.92 11.31
C VAL A 298 3.63 10.26 11.03
N GLY A 299 2.92 11.37 11.21
CA GLY A 299 3.52 12.70 11.25
C GLY A 299 4.34 12.89 12.53
N GLU A 300 5.57 13.39 12.43
CA GLU A 300 6.38 13.61 13.63
C GLU A 300 5.88 14.85 14.39
N ASP A 301 5.12 14.60 15.46
CA ASP A 301 4.49 15.65 16.28
C ASP A 301 5.52 16.56 16.96
N ALA A 302 5.20 17.86 17.04
CA ALA A 302 5.97 18.83 17.80
C ALA A 302 5.92 18.59 19.32
N VAL A 303 4.87 17.93 19.83
CA VAL A 303 4.59 17.82 21.26
C VAL A 303 5.28 16.56 21.83
N LYS A 304 6.58 16.68 22.05
CA LYS A 304 7.25 15.82 23.02
C LYS A 304 6.88 16.33 24.41
N THR A 305 6.27 15.46 25.21
CA THR A 305 6.03 15.62 26.66
C THR A 305 5.09 16.75 27.08
N LYS A 306 4.57 16.63 28.30
CA LYS A 306 3.58 17.51 28.97
C LYS A 306 4.07 18.96 29.21
N GLU A 307 4.80 19.57 28.28
CA GLU A 307 5.03 21.00 28.35
C GLU A 307 3.77 21.70 27.83
N GLU A 308 3.08 22.36 28.76
CA GLU A 308 1.96 23.25 28.50
C GLU A 308 2.28 24.15 27.30
N PHE A 309 1.29 24.34 26.43
CA PHE A 309 1.34 25.26 25.31
C PHE A 309 1.90 26.62 25.76
N LYS A 310 3.17 26.92 25.43
CA LYS A 310 3.76 28.24 25.62
C LYS A 310 3.56 29.03 24.32
N PRO A 311 2.68 30.05 24.28
CA PRO A 311 2.39 30.79 23.05
C PRO A 311 3.63 31.44 22.43
N GLU A 312 4.61 31.82 23.26
CA GLU A 312 5.87 32.45 22.84
C GLU A 312 6.82 31.49 22.10
N SER A 313 6.73 30.17 22.33
CA SER A 313 7.63 29.19 21.71
C SER A 313 7.27 28.82 20.26
N TYR A 314 6.14 29.32 19.74
CA TYR A 314 5.64 29.01 18.40
C TYR A 314 5.58 30.22 17.46
N LYS A 315 6.24 31.34 17.81
CA LYS A 315 6.41 32.46 16.89
C LYS A 315 7.19 31.98 15.67
N LYS A 316 6.51 31.92 14.53
CA LYS A 316 7.12 31.56 13.24
C LYS A 316 7.87 32.74 12.67
N ASP A 317 9.04 32.46 12.13
CA ASP A 317 9.79 33.42 11.31
C ASP A 317 9.10 33.55 9.95
N ASN A 318 9.25 34.70 9.29
CA ASN A 318 8.74 34.95 7.94
C ASN A 318 9.61 34.22 6.88
N ILE A 319 9.70 32.90 7.04
CA ILE A 319 10.48 31.97 6.23
C ILE A 319 9.52 31.05 5.47
N ALA A 320 9.80 30.89 4.18
CA ALA A 320 9.24 29.88 3.29
C ALA A 320 10.26 28.77 3.06
N VAL A 321 9.90 27.52 3.36
CA VAL A 321 10.73 26.35 3.04
C VAL A 321 10.15 25.65 1.82
N ILE A 322 10.96 25.48 0.78
CA ILE A 322 10.49 24.91 -0.49
C ILE A 322 10.56 23.39 -0.47
N TYR A 323 9.48 22.76 -0.92
CA TYR A 323 9.36 21.33 -1.10
C TYR A 323 9.91 20.88 -2.46
N GLY A 324 11.21 20.60 -2.50
CA GLY A 324 11.87 20.01 -3.67
C GLY A 324 13.35 19.81 -3.42
N LYS A 325 13.82 18.56 -3.34
CA LYS A 325 15.21 18.23 -2.95
C LYS A 325 16.16 18.08 -4.14
N GLN A 326 15.64 18.08 -5.37
CA GLN A 326 16.43 17.86 -6.58
C GLN A 326 16.18 18.99 -7.59
N GLU A 327 17.24 19.39 -8.29
CA GLU A 327 17.27 20.53 -9.22
C GLU A 327 16.15 20.50 -10.26
N TYR A 328 15.83 19.34 -10.85
CA TYR A 328 14.79 19.25 -11.88
C TYR A 328 13.40 19.68 -11.38
N MET A 329 13.12 19.57 -10.08
CA MET A 329 11.83 19.96 -9.48
C MET A 329 11.61 21.48 -9.51
N TRP A 330 12.68 22.25 -9.69
CA TRP A 330 12.69 23.72 -9.66
C TRP A 330 12.59 24.35 -11.06
N GLN A 331 12.65 23.53 -12.11
CA GLN A 331 12.59 24.03 -13.49
C GLN A 331 11.27 24.74 -13.76
N GLY A 332 11.36 25.96 -14.29
CA GLY A 332 10.19 26.79 -14.62
C GLY A 332 9.42 27.33 -13.41
N LYS A 333 10.03 27.40 -12.21
CA LYS A 333 9.38 27.88 -10.98
C LYS A 333 9.86 29.25 -10.49
N SER A 334 10.72 29.93 -11.24
CA SER A 334 11.34 31.20 -10.83
C SER A 334 10.30 32.29 -10.53
N ASP A 335 9.38 32.55 -11.45
CA ASP A 335 8.37 33.63 -11.31
C ASP A 335 7.46 33.38 -10.10
N TYR A 336 7.05 32.12 -9.91
CA TYR A 336 6.26 31.70 -8.74
C TYR A 336 6.99 32.00 -7.42
N LEU A 337 8.28 31.65 -7.34
CA LEU A 337 9.10 31.87 -6.16
C LEU A 337 9.46 33.34 -5.96
N GLU A 338 9.60 34.12 -7.03
CA GLU A 338 9.86 35.56 -6.95
C GLU A 338 8.67 36.31 -6.33
N VAL A 339 7.43 35.92 -6.62
CA VAL A 339 6.26 36.50 -5.93
C VAL A 339 6.31 36.23 -4.43
N ILE A 340 6.72 35.02 -4.02
CA ILE A 340 6.83 34.65 -2.60
C ILE A 340 7.98 35.41 -1.91
N SER A 341 9.11 35.58 -2.61
CA SER A 341 10.32 36.21 -2.04
C SER A 341 10.12 37.68 -1.68
N GLN A 342 9.13 38.34 -2.28
CA GLN A 342 8.75 39.72 -1.96
C GLN A 342 8.26 39.90 -0.51
N LYS A 343 7.83 38.83 0.17
CA LYS A 343 7.30 38.90 1.53
C LYS A 343 7.96 37.92 2.52
N LEU A 344 8.63 36.89 2.02
CA LEU A 344 9.18 35.79 2.81
C LEU A 344 10.61 35.47 2.39
N GLU A 345 11.48 35.15 3.35
CA GLU A 345 12.79 34.59 3.04
C GLU A 345 12.65 33.15 2.53
N ILE A 346 13.28 32.81 1.40
CA ILE A 346 13.14 31.49 0.78
C ILE A 346 14.32 30.58 1.15
N HIS A 347 13.99 29.43 1.75
CA HIS A 347 14.92 28.39 2.15
C HIS A 347 14.71 27.12 1.32
N ALA A 348 15.82 26.48 0.97
CA ALA A 348 15.82 25.24 0.19
C ALA A 348 16.68 24.17 0.86
N THR A 349 16.38 22.89 0.58
CA THR A 349 17.21 21.74 0.98
C THR A 349 17.56 20.90 -0.23
N VAL A 350 18.17 21.53 -1.23
CA VAL A 350 18.45 20.94 -2.54
C VAL A 350 19.84 20.32 -2.54
N TYR A 351 19.94 19.08 -3.03
CA TYR A 351 21.21 18.44 -3.27
C TYR A 351 22.03 19.23 -4.31
N GLN A 352 23.27 19.58 -3.93
CA GLN A 352 24.22 20.21 -4.83
C GLN A 352 25.39 19.26 -5.09
N PRO A 353 25.60 18.82 -6.34
CA PRO A 353 26.78 18.04 -6.70
C PRO A 353 28.06 18.83 -6.40
N PRO A 354 29.10 18.21 -5.82
CA PRO A 354 30.38 18.87 -5.59
C PRO A 354 30.96 19.46 -6.89
N GLY A 355 31.44 20.70 -6.84
CA GLY A 355 32.09 21.37 -7.97
C GLY A 355 31.15 21.93 -9.05
N ARG A 356 29.82 21.84 -8.88
CA ARG A 356 28.85 22.45 -9.81
C ARG A 356 28.27 23.74 -9.23
N ALA A 357 28.22 24.80 -10.05
CA ALA A 357 27.57 26.05 -9.67
C ALA A 357 26.07 25.84 -9.39
N SER A 358 25.53 26.58 -8.43
CA SER A 358 24.10 26.51 -8.11
C SER A 358 23.27 27.09 -9.25
N SER A 359 22.23 26.36 -9.67
CA SER A 359 21.21 26.84 -10.61
C SER A 359 20.03 27.51 -9.92
N LEU A 360 20.03 27.56 -8.58
CA LEU A 360 19.00 28.21 -7.81
C LEU A 360 19.17 29.74 -7.86
N PRO A 361 18.08 30.52 -7.98
CA PRO A 361 18.12 31.97 -7.86
C PRO A 361 18.87 32.47 -6.61
N SER A 362 19.57 33.60 -6.73
CA SER A 362 20.45 34.14 -5.68
C SER A 362 19.72 34.52 -4.38
N PHE A 363 18.42 34.81 -4.45
CA PHE A 363 17.58 35.10 -3.29
C PHE A 363 17.21 33.85 -2.46
N ILE A 364 17.62 32.66 -2.89
CA ILE A 364 17.32 31.39 -2.21
C ILE A 364 18.49 30.98 -1.32
N LYS A 365 18.20 30.78 -0.03
CA LYS A 365 19.17 30.22 0.93
C LYS A 365 19.10 28.70 0.92
N ASN A 366 20.01 28.07 0.19
CA ASN A 366 20.08 26.61 0.17
C ASN A 366 20.91 26.06 1.34
N HIS A 367 20.32 25.15 2.11
CA HIS A 367 20.95 24.48 3.26
C HIS A 367 21.60 23.14 2.88
N GLY A 368 21.54 22.76 1.60
CA GLY A 368 21.92 21.42 1.16
C GLY A 368 20.96 20.35 1.69
N LEU A 369 21.37 19.08 1.62
CA LEU A 369 20.59 18.02 2.24
C LEU A 369 20.78 18.06 3.76
N LEU A 370 19.69 18.29 4.47
CA LEU A 370 19.67 18.27 5.93
C LEU A 370 19.39 16.87 6.46
N THR A 371 19.94 16.56 7.64
CA THR A 371 19.45 15.46 8.46
C THR A 371 17.98 15.70 8.81
N GLN A 372 17.23 14.64 9.10
CA GLN A 372 15.82 14.77 9.43
C GLN A 372 15.59 15.68 10.66
N GLU A 373 16.46 15.62 11.67
CA GLU A 373 16.37 16.51 12.84
C GLU A 373 16.54 17.99 12.47
N ASN A 374 17.56 18.33 11.70
CA ASN A 374 17.82 19.70 11.26
C ASN A 374 16.70 20.21 10.33
N PHE A 375 16.15 19.33 9.49
CA PHE A 375 15.00 19.66 8.64
C PHE A 375 13.76 19.97 9.47
N LEU A 376 13.46 19.17 10.50
CA LEU A 376 12.33 19.42 11.41
C LEU A 376 12.55 20.72 12.22
N GLN A 377 13.77 21.03 12.63
CA GLN A 377 14.09 22.31 13.27
C GLN A 377 13.83 23.51 12.33
N LEU A 378 14.19 23.39 11.06
CA LEU A 378 13.90 24.41 10.04
C LEU A 378 12.37 24.58 9.87
N LEU A 379 11.61 23.49 9.77
CA LEU A 379 10.14 23.55 9.68
C LEU A 379 9.48 24.12 10.95
N ARG A 380 10.02 23.85 12.15
CA ARG A 380 9.52 24.48 13.39
C ARG A 380 9.60 26.00 13.35
N ARG A 381 10.59 26.58 12.66
CA ARG A 381 10.72 28.03 12.49
C ARG A 381 9.91 28.59 11.33
N ALA A 382 9.75 27.82 10.25
CA ALA A 382 9.10 28.27 9.03
C ALA A 382 7.60 28.60 9.21
N LYS A 383 7.15 29.66 8.52
CA LYS A 383 5.74 30.05 8.44
C LYS A 383 5.00 29.22 7.39
N VAL A 384 5.63 29.02 6.24
CA VAL A 384 5.03 28.32 5.09
C VAL A 384 5.96 27.27 4.53
N PHE A 385 5.39 26.12 4.17
CA PHE A 385 6.02 25.09 3.36
C PHE A 385 5.43 25.19 1.95
N VAL A 386 6.26 25.25 0.92
CA VAL A 386 5.84 25.65 -0.43
C VAL A 386 6.07 24.52 -1.41
N GLY A 387 4.99 23.99 -1.98
CA GLY A 387 4.98 22.98 -3.02
C GLY A 387 5.36 23.54 -4.40
N LEU A 388 6.16 22.79 -5.17
CA LEU A 388 6.54 23.13 -6.54
C LEU A 388 5.69 22.42 -7.62
N GLY A 389 4.81 21.51 -7.20
CA GLY A 389 4.00 20.66 -8.08
C GLY A 389 4.51 19.23 -8.16
N PHE A 390 5.76 18.98 -7.75
CA PHE A 390 6.34 17.65 -7.61
C PHE A 390 7.32 17.64 -6.41
N PRO A 391 7.44 16.55 -5.63
CA PRO A 391 6.76 15.25 -5.77
C PRO A 391 5.28 15.28 -5.34
N TYR A 392 4.50 14.34 -5.89
CA TYR A 392 3.09 14.15 -5.56
C TYR A 392 2.92 13.36 -4.26
N GLU A 393 1.96 13.76 -3.43
CA GLU A 393 1.47 12.96 -2.29
C GLU A 393 2.59 12.35 -1.42
N GLY A 394 3.61 13.15 -1.08
CA GLY A 394 4.65 12.74 -0.13
C GLY A 394 4.29 13.07 1.32
N PRO A 395 5.03 12.55 2.31
CA PRO A 395 4.73 12.78 3.73
C PRO A 395 5.10 14.18 4.23
N ALA A 396 6.02 14.88 3.56
CA ALA A 396 6.60 16.13 4.06
C ALA A 396 5.57 17.25 4.31
N PRO A 397 4.52 17.45 3.47
CA PRO A 397 3.47 18.41 3.77
C PRO A 397 2.69 18.10 5.07
N VAL A 398 2.45 16.83 5.37
CA VAL A 398 1.80 16.44 6.64
C VAL A 398 2.72 16.74 7.83
N GLU A 399 4.02 16.42 7.73
CA GLU A 399 5.01 16.76 8.76
C GLU A 399 5.13 18.28 8.96
N ALA A 400 5.09 19.08 7.88
CA ALA A 400 5.13 20.53 7.96
C ALA A 400 3.92 21.11 8.70
N VAL A 401 2.71 20.63 8.39
CA VAL A 401 1.48 21.06 9.09
C VAL A 401 1.48 20.61 10.56
N ALA A 402 1.97 19.40 10.85
CA ALA A 402 2.16 18.89 12.21
C ALA A 402 3.13 19.74 13.05
N LEU A 403 4.04 20.48 12.41
CA LEU A 403 4.96 21.42 13.04
C LEU A 403 4.46 22.88 13.00
N GLY A 404 3.25 23.12 12.52
CA GLY A 404 2.61 24.45 12.49
C GLY A 404 2.98 25.31 11.29
N CYS A 405 3.53 24.75 10.22
CA CYS A 405 3.61 25.44 8.93
C CYS A 405 2.23 25.45 8.27
N MET A 406 1.92 26.50 7.51
CA MET A 406 0.90 26.40 6.46
C MET A 406 1.54 25.81 5.20
N PHE A 407 0.80 25.00 4.45
CA PHE A 407 1.26 24.42 3.18
C PHE A 407 0.64 25.18 2.01
N LEU A 408 1.47 25.84 1.20
CA LEU A 408 1.07 26.44 -0.07
C LEU A 408 1.38 25.45 -1.19
N GLN A 409 0.39 25.06 -1.98
CA GLN A 409 0.55 24.04 -3.02
C GLN A 409 -0.06 24.44 -4.35
N PRO A 410 0.47 23.92 -5.47
CA PRO A 410 -0.14 24.14 -6.78
C PRO A 410 -1.45 23.37 -6.96
N ARG A 411 -2.41 24.04 -7.62
CA ARG A 411 -3.56 23.44 -8.28
C ARG A 411 -3.16 22.89 -9.64
N PHE A 412 -3.80 21.81 -10.06
CA PHE A 412 -3.68 21.25 -11.40
C PHE A 412 -5.02 21.36 -12.12
N ASP A 413 -5.03 22.16 -13.18
CA ASP A 413 -6.16 22.31 -14.10
C ASP A 413 -5.63 22.26 -15.55
N PRO A 414 -5.87 21.16 -16.30
CA PRO A 414 -6.64 19.98 -15.89
C PRO A 414 -5.93 19.13 -14.81
N PRO A 415 -6.67 18.31 -14.04
CA PRO A 415 -6.08 17.35 -13.10
C PRO A 415 -5.08 16.39 -13.77
N HIS A 416 -3.99 16.05 -13.06
CA HIS A 416 -3.00 15.09 -13.56
C HIS A 416 -3.47 13.65 -13.35
N SER A 417 -3.10 12.77 -14.27
CA SER A 417 -3.48 11.35 -14.29
C SER A 417 -2.52 10.55 -15.16
N SER A 418 -2.73 9.23 -15.25
CA SER A 418 -1.96 8.35 -16.13
C SER A 418 -2.09 8.67 -17.63
N HIS A 419 -3.08 9.50 -18.02
CA HIS A 419 -3.31 9.91 -19.40
C HIS A 419 -2.50 11.14 -19.85
N ASN A 420 -2.22 12.08 -18.94
CA ASN A 420 -1.63 13.37 -19.25
C ASN A 420 -0.34 13.69 -18.49
N ASP A 421 0.07 12.86 -17.52
CA ASP A 421 1.29 13.05 -16.74
C ASP A 421 2.24 11.84 -16.85
N GLY A 422 3.51 12.12 -17.16
CA GLY A 422 4.52 11.10 -17.39
C GLY A 422 4.88 10.27 -16.16
N PHE A 423 4.75 10.82 -14.95
CA PHE A 423 4.99 10.09 -13.69
C PHE A 423 3.88 9.07 -13.42
N TYR A 424 2.63 9.40 -13.76
CA TYR A 424 1.50 8.49 -13.57
C TYR A 424 1.38 7.43 -14.67
N LYS A 425 2.08 7.58 -15.79
CA LYS A 425 2.06 6.61 -16.90
C LYS A 425 2.40 5.20 -16.41
N GLY A 426 1.52 4.24 -16.70
CA GLY A 426 1.69 2.82 -16.35
C GLY A 426 1.34 2.45 -14.91
N LYS A 427 1.04 3.42 -14.03
CA LYS A 427 0.49 3.13 -12.69
C LYS A 427 -0.91 2.48 -12.82
N PRO A 428 -1.26 1.51 -11.95
CA PRO A 428 -2.48 0.71 -12.07
C PRO A 428 -3.73 1.45 -11.53
N THR A 429 -3.95 2.68 -11.97
CA THR A 429 -5.05 3.54 -11.54
C THR A 429 -5.38 4.59 -12.60
N THR A 430 -6.67 4.90 -12.72
CA THR A 430 -7.21 6.02 -13.52
C THR A 430 -7.41 7.29 -12.70
N ARG A 431 -7.02 7.29 -11.41
CA ARG A 431 -7.23 8.40 -10.49
C ARG A 431 -6.63 9.69 -11.03
N GLN A 432 -7.40 10.76 -10.88
CA GLN A 432 -7.00 12.12 -11.22
C GLN A 432 -6.66 12.90 -9.96
N ILE A 433 -5.62 13.72 -10.00
CA ILE A 433 -5.19 14.59 -8.90
C ILE A 433 -5.34 16.06 -9.26
N SER A 434 -6.08 16.81 -8.44
CA SER A 434 -6.39 18.23 -8.64
C SER A 434 -5.35 19.19 -8.08
N SER A 435 -4.38 18.68 -7.33
CA SER A 435 -3.33 19.46 -6.68
C SER A 435 -2.13 18.57 -6.35
N GLN A 436 -1.01 19.16 -5.94
CA GLN A 436 0.20 18.40 -5.58
C GLN A 436 -0.06 17.39 -4.45
N HIS A 437 -0.96 17.72 -3.52
CA HIS A 437 -1.31 16.85 -2.40
C HIS A 437 -2.83 16.87 -2.15
N PRO A 438 -3.62 16.09 -2.91
CA PRO A 438 -5.09 16.10 -2.83
C PRO A 438 -5.65 15.76 -1.45
N TYR A 439 -4.95 14.92 -0.67
CA TYR A 439 -5.34 14.67 0.72
C TYR A 439 -5.27 15.95 1.58
N ALA A 440 -4.22 16.74 1.43
CA ALA A 440 -4.01 17.96 2.22
C ALA A 440 -5.02 19.02 1.79
N GLU A 441 -5.28 19.13 0.48
CA GLU A 441 -6.34 20.00 -0.05
C GLU A 441 -7.71 19.68 0.57
N ARG A 442 -8.07 18.39 0.59
CA ARG A 442 -9.43 17.95 0.87
C ARG A 442 -9.73 17.73 2.35
N PHE A 443 -8.81 17.09 3.08
CA PHE A 443 -9.04 16.63 4.46
C PHE A 443 -8.40 17.52 5.51
N VAL A 444 -7.49 18.42 5.11
CA VAL A 444 -6.88 19.40 6.00
C VAL A 444 -7.39 20.81 5.66
N GLY A 445 -7.24 21.23 4.40
CA GLY A 445 -7.81 22.48 3.88
C GLY A 445 -7.33 23.76 4.58
N LYS A 446 -7.98 24.89 4.27
CA LYS A 446 -7.70 26.17 4.95
C LYS A 446 -8.10 26.08 6.43
N PRO A 447 -7.38 26.75 7.35
CA PRO A 447 -6.28 27.69 7.10
C PRO A 447 -4.91 27.03 6.90
N PHE A 448 -4.77 25.72 7.08
CA PHE A 448 -3.49 25.02 7.04
C PHE A 448 -2.95 24.82 5.64
N VAL A 449 -3.83 24.66 4.65
CA VAL A 449 -3.46 24.34 3.26
C VAL A 449 -4.08 25.35 2.32
N TRP A 450 -3.25 25.93 1.45
CA TRP A 450 -3.60 26.93 0.46
C TRP A 450 -3.29 26.37 -0.93
N THR A 451 -4.32 26.15 -1.75
CA THR A 451 -4.17 25.62 -3.12
C THR A 451 -4.36 26.72 -4.14
N VAL A 452 -3.30 27.08 -4.85
CA VAL A 452 -3.24 28.24 -5.76
C VAL A 452 -2.92 27.83 -7.19
N ASP A 453 -3.38 28.62 -8.15
CA ASP A 453 -2.83 28.60 -9.50
C ASP A 453 -1.47 29.30 -9.50
N VAL A 454 -0.39 28.53 -9.66
CA VAL A 454 0.98 29.05 -9.63
C VAL A 454 1.35 29.90 -10.84
N THR A 455 0.55 29.85 -11.92
CA THR A 455 0.76 30.71 -13.09
C THR A 455 0.11 32.08 -12.92
N ASN A 456 -0.82 32.21 -11.97
CA ASN A 456 -1.48 33.45 -11.62
C ASN A 456 -0.77 34.14 -10.44
N GLY A 457 0.14 35.07 -10.73
CA GLY A 457 0.90 35.79 -9.71
C GLY A 457 0.03 36.56 -8.69
N THR A 458 -1.19 36.95 -9.05
CA THR A 458 -2.13 37.59 -8.12
C THR A 458 -2.67 36.59 -7.09
N ASP A 459 -3.09 35.40 -7.53
CA ASP A 459 -3.57 34.33 -6.63
C ASP A 459 -2.49 33.94 -5.61
N VAL A 460 -1.25 33.78 -6.08
CA VAL A 460 -0.08 33.51 -5.22
C VAL A 460 0.14 34.65 -4.21
N ARG A 461 0.13 35.91 -4.66
CA ARG A 461 0.36 37.07 -3.80
C ARG A 461 -0.71 37.18 -2.71
N GLU A 462 -1.98 37.06 -3.07
CA GLU A 462 -3.10 37.13 -2.13
C GLU A 462 -3.06 35.99 -1.11
N ALA A 463 -2.71 34.78 -1.55
CA ALA A 463 -2.52 33.64 -0.65
C ALA A 463 -1.39 33.89 0.34
N VAL A 464 -0.22 34.37 -0.11
CA VAL A 464 0.93 34.69 0.76
C VAL A 464 0.58 35.79 1.77
N GLU A 465 -0.09 36.86 1.34
CA GLU A 465 -0.52 37.93 2.23
C GLU A 465 -1.54 37.45 3.27
N SER A 466 -2.43 36.55 2.89
CA SER A 466 -3.38 35.91 3.81
C SER A 466 -2.67 34.99 4.81
N ILE A 467 -1.70 34.20 4.35
CA ILE A 467 -0.86 33.33 5.20
C ILE A 467 -0.13 34.15 6.26
N LEU A 468 0.45 35.30 5.90
CA LEU A 468 1.18 36.16 6.85
C LEU A 468 0.29 36.68 7.98
N LYS A 469 -0.97 36.98 7.67
CA LYS A 469 -1.98 37.45 8.63
C LYS A 469 -2.61 36.31 9.45
N THR A 470 -2.43 35.07 9.03
CA THR A 470 -3.06 33.89 9.64
C THR A 470 -2.16 33.29 10.73
N GLN A 471 -2.77 32.92 11.86
CA GLN A 471 -2.12 32.12 12.91
C GLN A 471 -2.74 30.72 12.93
N VAL A 472 -1.89 29.69 12.97
CA VAL A 472 -2.30 28.29 13.07
C VAL A 472 -1.63 27.64 14.27
N ARG A 473 -2.33 26.71 14.91
CA ARG A 473 -1.73 25.83 15.91
C ARG A 473 -1.23 24.56 15.22
N PRO A 474 -0.08 23.98 15.61
CA PRO A 474 0.37 22.70 15.09
C PRO A 474 -0.76 21.66 15.11
N PHE A 475 -0.97 20.97 14.00
CA PHE A 475 -2.09 20.05 13.81
C PHE A 475 -1.63 18.81 13.06
N THR A 476 -1.85 17.64 13.65
CA THR A 476 -1.64 16.35 13.00
C THR A 476 -3.00 15.69 12.83
N PRO A 477 -3.43 15.36 11.60
CA PRO A 477 -4.68 14.66 11.41
C PRO A 477 -4.69 13.34 12.20
N PRO A 478 -5.78 12.98 12.89
CA PRO A 478 -5.81 11.83 13.79
C PRO A 478 -5.29 10.54 13.17
N GLU A 479 -5.59 10.31 11.89
CA GLU A 479 -5.19 9.10 11.18
C GLU A 479 -3.68 9.00 10.90
N PHE A 480 -2.95 10.11 11.01
CA PHE A 480 -1.48 10.21 10.91
C PHE A 480 -0.79 10.37 12.27
N THR A 481 -1.47 10.08 13.38
CA THR A 481 -0.85 9.99 14.72
C THR A 481 -0.41 8.56 15.03
N CYS A 482 0.49 8.37 16.01
CA CYS A 482 0.84 7.04 16.51
C CYS A 482 -0.41 6.26 16.98
N VAL A 483 -1.33 6.92 17.68
CA VAL A 483 -2.58 6.30 18.17
C VAL A 483 -3.46 5.86 17.00
N GLY A 484 -3.70 6.75 16.03
CA GLY A 484 -4.54 6.44 14.87
C GLY A 484 -3.97 5.31 14.02
N MET A 485 -2.65 5.26 13.83
CA MET A 485 -2.00 4.14 13.14
C MET A 485 -2.08 2.83 13.93
N LEU A 486 -1.88 2.87 15.26
CA LEU A 486 -2.03 1.68 16.12
C LEU A 486 -3.44 1.11 16.07
N GLU A 487 -4.48 1.95 16.17
CA GLU A 487 -5.88 1.51 16.12
C GLU A 487 -6.23 0.89 14.75
N ARG A 488 -5.77 1.53 13.67
CA ARG A 488 -5.94 1.05 12.30
C ARG A 488 -5.25 -0.29 12.07
N MET A 489 -3.97 -0.41 12.44
CA MET A 489 -3.21 -1.64 12.27
C MET A 489 -3.70 -2.77 13.18
N ARG A 490 -4.11 -2.46 14.42
CA ARG A 490 -4.74 -3.44 15.31
C ARG A 490 -5.98 -4.03 14.65
N ARG A 491 -6.84 -3.21 14.03
CA ARG A 491 -8.02 -3.67 13.28
C ARG A 491 -7.61 -4.52 12.07
N TYR A 492 -6.66 -4.09 11.25
CA TYR A 492 -6.23 -4.86 10.09
C TYR A 492 -5.66 -6.24 10.48
N VAL A 493 -4.79 -6.32 11.47
CA VAL A 493 -4.20 -7.61 11.86
C VAL A 493 -5.23 -8.55 12.49
N THR A 494 -6.22 -8.03 13.23
CA THR A 494 -7.20 -8.86 13.96
C THR A 494 -8.43 -9.22 13.14
N GLN A 495 -8.85 -8.38 12.19
CA GLN A 495 -10.13 -8.51 11.51
C GLN A 495 -10.03 -8.65 9.99
N GLN A 496 -8.96 -8.18 9.34
CA GLN A 496 -8.82 -8.29 7.90
C GLN A 496 -8.22 -9.64 7.51
N ASN A 497 -9.08 -10.64 7.30
CA ASN A 497 -8.69 -12.00 6.92
C ASN A 497 -9.14 -12.35 5.50
N PHE A 498 -8.19 -12.67 4.62
CA PHE A 498 -8.46 -13.12 3.24
C PHE A 498 -8.26 -14.63 3.06
N CYS A 499 -7.85 -15.35 4.11
CA CYS A 499 -7.52 -16.78 4.06
C CYS A 499 -8.69 -17.69 4.51
N GLY A 500 -9.77 -17.12 5.04
CA GLY A 500 -10.96 -17.85 5.45
C GLY A 500 -12.10 -17.71 4.43
N ASN A 501 -13.05 -18.65 4.46
CA ASN A 501 -14.26 -18.60 3.62
C ASN A 501 -15.26 -17.53 4.09
N SER A 502 -15.05 -16.93 5.25
CA SER A 502 -15.91 -15.89 5.78
C SER A 502 -15.59 -14.56 5.11
N THR A 503 -16.55 -14.01 4.40
CA THR A 503 -16.76 -12.56 4.30
C THR A 503 -17.00 -12.03 5.72
N ALA A 504 -15.93 -11.89 6.51
CA ALA A 504 -16.04 -11.36 7.87
C ALA A 504 -16.51 -9.92 7.76
N VAL A 505 -17.81 -9.74 7.94
CA VAL A 505 -18.46 -8.44 7.91
C VAL A 505 -17.93 -7.64 9.10
N TRP A 506 -17.46 -6.43 8.80
CA TRP A 506 -16.99 -5.46 9.77
C TRP A 506 -18.12 -5.13 10.75
N ASP A 507 -17.89 -5.27 12.06
CA ASP A 507 -18.92 -5.01 13.08
C ASP A 507 -18.55 -3.81 13.98
N PRO A 508 -19.48 -2.88 14.30
CA PRO A 508 -20.88 -2.87 13.86
C PRO A 508 -20.97 -2.66 12.35
N GLU A 509 -21.84 -3.41 11.69
CA GLU A 509 -22.09 -3.24 10.26
C GLU A 509 -22.22 -1.75 9.93
N PRO A 510 -21.37 -1.19 9.07
CA PRO A 510 -21.53 0.20 8.67
C PRO A 510 -22.93 0.36 8.08
N VAL A 511 -23.67 1.39 8.50
CA VAL A 511 -24.98 1.70 7.93
C VAL A 511 -24.81 1.91 6.42
N LEU A 512 -25.16 0.89 5.65
CA LEU A 512 -25.04 0.88 4.21
C LEU A 512 -26.04 1.86 3.62
N THR A 513 -25.53 2.89 2.97
CA THR A 513 -26.32 3.82 2.17
C THR A 513 -26.08 3.49 0.70
N VAL A 514 -27.12 2.99 0.04
CA VAL A 514 -27.06 2.70 -1.39
C VAL A 514 -27.41 3.98 -2.17
N LEU A 515 -26.48 4.47 -2.99
CA LEU A 515 -26.68 5.66 -3.82
C LEU A 515 -26.59 5.30 -5.30
N LEU A 516 -27.49 5.86 -6.11
CA LEU A 516 -27.45 5.72 -7.56
C LEU A 516 -26.77 6.94 -8.20
N GLY A 517 -25.56 6.74 -8.72
CA GLY A 517 -24.77 7.78 -9.35
C GLY A 517 -25.42 8.36 -10.62
N PRO A 518 -25.24 9.66 -10.91
CA PRO A 518 -25.44 10.21 -12.25
C PRO A 518 -24.51 9.55 -13.29
N LEU A 519 -24.85 9.67 -14.58
CA LEU A 519 -23.95 9.28 -15.67
C LEU A 519 -22.62 10.04 -15.57
N GLY A 520 -21.52 9.37 -15.93
CA GLY A 520 -20.17 9.92 -15.90
C GLY A 520 -19.56 10.08 -14.51
N GLN A 521 -20.14 9.47 -13.47
CA GLN A 521 -19.63 9.59 -12.10
C GLN A 521 -19.22 8.25 -11.50
N SER A 522 -18.08 8.25 -10.81
CA SER A 522 -17.60 7.11 -10.04
C SER A 522 -18.32 6.99 -8.69
N CYS A 523 -18.30 5.79 -8.10
CA CYS A 523 -18.82 5.62 -6.75
C CYS A 523 -17.99 6.37 -5.69
N VAL A 524 -16.70 6.62 -5.96
CA VAL A 524 -15.88 7.52 -5.13
C VAL A 524 -16.49 8.93 -5.07
N ASP A 525 -16.86 9.50 -6.23
CA ASP A 525 -17.39 10.86 -6.31
C ASP A 525 -18.83 10.97 -5.78
N VAL A 526 -19.64 9.93 -6.02
CA VAL A 526 -21.04 9.86 -5.56
C VAL A 526 -21.08 9.81 -4.04
N CYS A 527 -20.38 8.86 -3.41
CA CYS A 527 -20.34 8.77 -1.95
C CYS A 527 -19.74 10.05 -1.34
N ARG A 528 -18.67 10.58 -1.94
CA ARG A 528 -18.04 11.82 -1.47
C ARG A 528 -19.02 13.00 -1.40
N ARG A 529 -19.81 13.22 -2.44
CA ARG A 529 -20.76 14.35 -2.49
C ARG A 529 -21.80 14.30 -1.37
N SER A 530 -22.09 13.11 -0.89
CA SER A 530 -22.99 12.87 0.25
C SER A 530 -22.25 12.81 1.59
N ALA A 531 -20.99 13.25 1.68
CA ALA A 531 -20.14 13.15 2.88
C ALA A 531 -19.93 11.71 3.38
N LEU A 532 -19.96 10.74 2.46
CA LEU A 532 -19.73 9.32 2.73
C LEU A 532 -18.45 8.83 2.03
N THR A 533 -18.03 7.60 2.35
CA THR A 533 -16.95 6.89 1.66
C THR A 533 -17.50 5.63 1.00
N CYS A 534 -17.05 5.36 -0.23
CA CYS A 534 -17.39 4.11 -0.90
C CYS A 534 -16.75 2.92 -0.17
N ASP A 535 -17.52 1.86 0.08
CA ASP A 535 -17.03 0.63 0.70
C ASP A 535 -17.14 -0.55 -0.28
N PRO A 536 -16.04 -0.97 -0.92
CA PRO A 536 -16.08 -2.02 -1.92
C PRO A 536 -16.49 -3.39 -1.35
N ALA A 537 -16.31 -3.62 -0.03
CA ALA A 537 -16.69 -4.89 0.57
C ALA A 537 -18.21 -5.09 0.62
N LEU A 538 -19.00 -4.02 0.43
CA LEU A 538 -20.46 -4.08 0.48
C LEU A 538 -21.10 -4.26 -0.90
N PHE A 539 -20.34 -4.23 -2.01
CA PHE A 539 -20.91 -4.39 -3.36
C PHE A 539 -21.69 -5.70 -3.55
N HIS A 540 -21.26 -6.79 -2.92
CA HIS A 540 -21.97 -8.07 -2.99
C HIS A 540 -23.44 -7.97 -2.54
N ARG A 541 -23.75 -7.04 -1.62
CA ARG A 541 -25.12 -6.80 -1.14
C ARG A 541 -25.99 -6.04 -2.13
N LEU A 542 -25.36 -5.31 -3.05
CA LEU A 542 -26.02 -4.53 -4.10
C LEU A 542 -26.17 -5.33 -5.38
N ASN A 543 -25.46 -6.45 -5.50
CA ASN A 543 -25.37 -7.25 -6.72
C ASN A 543 -26.53 -8.25 -6.88
N THR A 544 -27.76 -7.78 -6.67
CA THR A 544 -28.98 -8.57 -6.82
C THR A 544 -30.07 -7.76 -7.53
N PRO A 545 -30.95 -8.41 -8.32
CA PRO A 545 -32.09 -7.73 -8.96
C PRO A 545 -32.98 -6.98 -7.94
N ASP A 546 -33.21 -7.58 -6.77
CA ASP A 546 -34.05 -7.02 -5.71
C ASP A 546 -33.54 -5.67 -5.19
N THR A 547 -32.24 -5.41 -5.28
CA THR A 547 -31.68 -4.12 -4.86
C THR A 547 -32.21 -2.97 -5.71
N PHE A 548 -32.37 -3.17 -7.02
CA PHE A 548 -32.92 -2.14 -7.92
C PHE A 548 -34.39 -1.85 -7.58
N THR A 549 -35.19 -2.89 -7.34
CA THR A 549 -36.60 -2.73 -6.95
C THR A 549 -36.75 -1.98 -5.63
N ARG A 550 -35.91 -2.30 -4.63
CA ARG A 550 -35.92 -1.62 -3.31
C ARG A 550 -35.65 -0.13 -3.38
N ILE A 551 -34.88 0.34 -4.37
CA ILE A 551 -34.61 1.76 -4.60
C ILE A 551 -35.55 2.39 -5.63
N GLY A 552 -36.65 1.72 -5.98
CA GLY A 552 -37.69 2.24 -6.87
C GLY A 552 -37.34 2.16 -8.36
N LEU A 553 -36.37 1.35 -8.77
CA LEU A 553 -36.03 1.11 -10.18
C LEU A 553 -36.59 -0.23 -10.63
N GLY A 554 -37.42 -0.24 -11.68
CA GLY A 554 -37.78 -1.48 -12.36
C GLY A 554 -36.83 -1.78 -13.51
N CYS A 555 -36.31 -3.00 -13.56
CA CYS A 555 -35.47 -3.52 -14.64
C CYS A 555 -36.34 -4.13 -15.74
N SER A 556 -36.22 -3.68 -16.99
CA SER A 556 -36.86 -4.37 -18.13
C SER A 556 -36.08 -5.62 -18.54
N SER A 557 -34.76 -5.59 -18.35
CA SER A 557 -33.87 -6.71 -18.58
C SER A 557 -32.71 -6.66 -17.57
N THR A 558 -32.13 -7.81 -17.29
CA THR A 558 -30.99 -7.96 -16.39
C THR A 558 -29.88 -8.71 -17.12
N VAL A 559 -28.65 -8.21 -17.04
CA VAL A 559 -27.47 -8.87 -17.57
C VAL A 559 -26.49 -9.15 -16.44
N GLN A 560 -25.78 -10.26 -16.54
CA GLN A 560 -24.70 -10.62 -15.61
C GLN A 560 -23.42 -10.78 -16.41
N GLU A 561 -22.45 -9.89 -16.18
CA GLU A 561 -21.23 -9.80 -16.98
C GLU A 561 -20.00 -9.49 -16.11
N VAL A 562 -18.83 -9.76 -16.66
CA VAL A 562 -17.53 -9.40 -16.09
C VAL A 562 -17.24 -7.94 -16.44
N ASN A 563 -17.64 -7.00 -15.57
CA ASN A 563 -17.47 -5.56 -15.81
C ASN A 563 -17.26 -4.76 -14.52
N HIS A 564 -16.10 -4.13 -14.33
CA HIS A 564 -15.78 -3.41 -13.08
C HIS A 564 -16.70 -2.21 -12.75
N LEU A 565 -17.51 -1.76 -13.71
CA LEU A 565 -18.49 -0.69 -13.51
C LEU A 565 -19.81 -1.18 -12.91
N PHE A 566 -20.03 -2.50 -12.84
CA PHE A 566 -21.24 -3.10 -12.26
C PHE A 566 -21.13 -3.26 -10.72
N PRO A 567 -22.26 -3.25 -9.98
CA PRO A 567 -23.64 -3.18 -10.46
C PRO A 567 -24.05 -1.80 -10.97
N SER A 568 -24.86 -1.78 -12.03
CA SER A 568 -25.24 -0.53 -12.71
C SER A 568 -26.65 -0.58 -13.31
N TYR A 569 -27.20 0.60 -13.61
CA TYR A 569 -28.50 0.77 -14.25
C TYR A 569 -28.36 1.66 -15.48
N SER A 570 -28.75 1.15 -16.65
CA SER A 570 -28.89 1.98 -17.85
C SER A 570 -30.30 2.58 -17.89
N PRO A 571 -30.44 3.92 -17.93
CA PRO A 571 -31.75 4.53 -18.13
C PRO A 571 -32.32 4.21 -19.52
N TRP A 572 -31.47 3.86 -20.49
CA TRP A 572 -31.89 3.49 -21.83
C TRP A 572 -32.23 2.00 -21.85
N GLY A 573 -33.50 1.68 -22.07
CA GLY A 573 -33.99 0.30 -22.05
C GLY A 573 -34.15 -0.28 -20.64
N ARG A 574 -33.85 0.47 -19.57
CA ARG A 574 -33.99 0.04 -18.16
C ARG A 574 -33.23 -1.26 -17.87
N LEU A 575 -32.02 -1.38 -18.39
CA LEU A 575 -31.14 -2.54 -18.22
C LEU A 575 -30.44 -2.47 -16.85
N CYS A 576 -30.50 -3.57 -16.09
CA CYS A 576 -29.79 -3.72 -14.82
C CYS A 576 -28.59 -4.65 -14.99
N GLY A 577 -27.38 -4.15 -14.75
CA GLY A 577 -26.14 -4.92 -14.85
C GLY A 577 -25.70 -5.45 -13.49
N LEU A 578 -25.39 -6.75 -13.43
CA LEU A 578 -24.85 -7.45 -12.27
C LEU A 578 -23.43 -7.95 -12.55
N GLN A 579 -22.54 -7.82 -11.58
CA GLN A 579 -21.16 -8.31 -11.66
C GLN A 579 -21.12 -9.84 -11.56
N GLN A 580 -20.33 -10.49 -12.42
CA GLN A 580 -20.04 -11.92 -12.34
C GLN A 580 -18.73 -12.23 -11.58
N GLU A 581 -17.73 -11.36 -11.67
CA GLU A 581 -16.40 -11.54 -11.09
C GLU A 581 -16.22 -10.65 -9.85
N PRO A 582 -16.24 -11.20 -8.61
CA PRO A 582 -16.16 -10.42 -7.38
C PRO A 582 -14.89 -9.57 -7.24
N LEU A 583 -13.77 -9.98 -7.85
CA LEU A 583 -12.53 -9.19 -7.83
C LEU A 583 -12.63 -7.87 -8.61
N LEU A 584 -13.67 -7.69 -9.42
CA LEU A 584 -13.90 -6.48 -10.20
C LEU A 584 -14.88 -5.50 -9.56
N PHE A 585 -15.44 -5.80 -8.38
CA PHE A 585 -16.17 -4.78 -7.63
C PHE A 585 -15.26 -3.58 -7.35
N SER A 586 -15.65 -2.40 -7.85
CA SER A 586 -14.79 -1.21 -7.83
C SER A 586 -15.54 0.06 -7.45
N CYS A 587 -14.99 0.82 -6.51
CA CYS A 587 -15.43 2.19 -6.25
C CYS A 587 -14.99 3.14 -7.37
N ALA A 588 -13.81 2.92 -7.95
CA ALA A 588 -13.30 3.65 -9.09
C ALA A 588 -14.03 3.27 -10.40
N GLY A 589 -13.76 4.02 -11.46
CA GLY A 589 -14.42 3.85 -12.76
C GLY A 589 -15.69 4.69 -12.90
N LEU A 590 -15.79 5.37 -14.03
CA LEU A 590 -16.95 6.15 -14.46
C LEU A 590 -17.44 5.60 -15.80
N ASP A 591 -18.74 5.73 -16.05
CA ASP A 591 -19.34 5.30 -17.30
C ASP A 591 -20.31 6.36 -17.81
N SER A 592 -20.21 6.71 -19.09
CA SER A 592 -21.13 7.66 -19.71
C SER A 592 -22.49 7.04 -20.02
N SER A 593 -22.59 5.70 -19.98
CA SER A 593 -23.77 4.97 -20.42
C SER A 593 -24.62 4.37 -19.31
N HIS A 594 -24.02 4.08 -18.17
CA HIS A 594 -24.64 3.41 -17.05
C HIS A 594 -24.48 4.24 -15.78
N ARG A 595 -25.56 4.27 -15.00
CA ARG A 595 -25.58 4.84 -13.65
C ARG A 595 -25.11 3.78 -12.67
N ARG A 596 -24.07 4.07 -11.91
CA ARG A 596 -23.48 3.10 -10.98
C ARG A 596 -24.26 3.02 -9.67
N LEU A 597 -24.44 1.82 -9.15
CA LEU A 597 -25.06 1.59 -7.86
C LEU A 597 -23.96 1.47 -6.79
N CYS A 598 -23.89 2.44 -5.89
CA CYS A 598 -22.72 2.70 -5.06
C CYS A 598 -22.97 2.36 -3.59
N PRO A 599 -22.15 1.50 -2.98
CA PRO A 599 -22.21 1.20 -1.56
C PRO A 599 -21.45 2.27 -0.77
N CYS A 600 -22.18 3.18 -0.14
CA CYS A 600 -21.58 4.25 0.65
C CYS A 600 -21.78 3.99 2.15
N ARG A 601 -20.80 4.40 2.96
CA ARG A 601 -20.90 4.36 4.42
C ARG A 601 -20.37 5.64 5.06
N SER A 602 -20.80 5.91 6.29
CA SER A 602 -20.18 6.95 7.10
C SER A 602 -18.71 6.60 7.36
N ARG A 603 -17.88 7.65 7.45
CA ARG A 603 -16.51 7.51 7.91
C ARG A 603 -16.62 7.30 9.44
N TYR A 604 -16.40 6.08 9.91
CA TYR A 604 -16.08 5.90 11.33
C TYR A 604 -14.76 6.63 11.57
N GLU A 605 -14.80 7.64 12.45
CA GLU A 605 -13.61 8.32 12.96
C GLU A 605 -12.66 7.34 13.66
#